data_AF-A0A7S0XX20-F1
#
_entry.id   AF-A0A7S0XX20-F1
#
_cell.length_a   1.000
_cell.length_b   1.000
_cell.length_c   1.000
_cell.angle_alpha   90.00
_cell.angle_beta   90.00
_cell.angle_gamma   90.00
#
_symmetry.space_group_name_H-M   'P 1'
#
loop_
_entity.id
_entity.type
_entity.pdbx_description
1 polymer ?
#
loop_
_entity_poly.entity_id
_entity_poly.type
_entity_poly.pdbx_seq_one_letter_code
_entity_poly.pdbx_strand_id
1 'polypeptide(L)'
;MELGMWFHQGGDADRARGAFAMAVVRDPSNERAWSNHGVVIQQMGRFEEALRSYRNAARVHPEVATSFFNMAKAYQDVGRVRDAIAMFRRAVIVKPDFY
;
A
#
# COMPACT_ATOMS: atom_id res chain seq x y z
N MET A 1 9.92 8.15 -30.24
CA MET A 1 10.64 8.62 -29.04
C MET A 1 9.87 8.21 -27.78
N GLU A 2 9.66 6.93 -27.50
CA GLU A 2 8.83 6.50 -26.33
C GLU A 2 9.41 5.34 -25.52
N LEU A 3 10.66 4.93 -25.76
CA LEU A 3 11.32 3.88 -24.96
C LEU A 3 11.89 4.41 -23.62
N GLY A 4 12.18 5.70 -23.52
CA GLY A 4 12.80 6.30 -22.33
C GLY A 4 11.88 6.37 -21.09
N MET A 5 10.58 6.54 -21.28
CA MET A 5 9.62 6.65 -20.17
C MET A 5 9.44 5.32 -19.43
N TRP A 6 9.50 4.19 -20.13
CA TRP A 6 9.33 2.85 -19.56
C TRP A 6 10.49 2.46 -18.63
N PHE A 7 11.73 2.73 -19.07
CA PHE A 7 12.92 2.46 -18.26
C PHE A 7 13.09 3.43 -17.09
N HIS A 8 12.70 4.69 -17.27
CA HIS A 8 12.76 5.69 -16.20
C HIS A 8 11.79 5.34 -15.07
N GLN A 9 10.53 5.04 -15.42
CA GLN A 9 9.49 4.72 -14.44
C GLN A 9 9.76 3.40 -13.69
N GLY A 10 10.32 2.39 -14.38
CA GLY A 10 10.76 1.14 -13.75
C GLY A 10 11.95 1.33 -12.80
N GLY A 11 12.96 2.09 -13.21
CA GLY A 11 14.14 2.37 -12.39
C GLY A 11 13.83 3.20 -11.13
N ASP A 12 12.91 4.16 -11.24
CA ASP A 12 12.49 4.97 -10.10
C ASP A 12 11.64 4.19 -9.11
N ALA A 13 10.76 3.32 -9.61
CA ALA A 13 10.01 2.41 -8.75
C ALA A 13 10.94 1.48 -7.96
N ASP A 14 11.96 0.88 -8.59
CA ASP A 14 12.90 -0.02 -7.90
C ASP A 14 13.74 0.70 -6.83
N ARG A 15 14.17 1.92 -7.11
CA ARG A 15 14.84 2.78 -6.11
C ARG A 15 13.90 3.12 -4.96
N ALA A 16 12.66 3.51 -5.26
CA ALA A 16 11.65 3.81 -4.26
C ALA A 16 11.36 2.59 -3.38
N ARG A 17 11.24 1.39 -3.97
CA ARG A 17 11.06 0.14 -3.23
C ARG A 17 12.21 -0.09 -2.27
N GLY A 18 13.46 0.07 -2.73
CA GLY A 18 14.64 -0.05 -1.87
C GLY A 18 14.64 0.96 -0.71
N ALA A 19 14.31 2.22 -0.99
CA ALA A 19 14.24 3.28 0.01
C ALA A 19 13.16 3.02 1.07
N PHE A 20 11.96 2.60 0.65
CA PHE A 20 10.88 2.29 1.59
C PHE A 20 11.11 0.98 2.33
N ALA A 21 11.73 -0.03 1.72
CA ALA A 21 12.14 -1.26 2.40
C ALA A 21 13.16 -0.96 3.52
N MET A 22 14.11 -0.05 3.26
CA MET A 22 15.03 0.44 4.29
C MET A 22 14.31 1.26 5.37
N ALA A 23 13.33 2.08 4.99
CA ALA A 23 12.56 2.88 5.94
C ALA A 23 11.77 2.00 6.92
N VAL A 24 11.10 0.95 6.43
CA VAL A 24 10.34 0.02 7.31
C VAL A 24 11.26 -0.84 8.18
N VAL A 25 12.49 -1.12 7.75
CA VAL A 25 13.50 -1.81 8.58
C VAL A 25 14.04 -0.87 9.66
N ARG A 26 14.29 0.39 9.33
CA ARG A 26 14.83 1.40 10.25
C ARG A 26 13.81 1.80 11.32
N ASP A 27 12.54 1.92 10.93
CA ASP A 27 11.44 2.22 11.83
C ASP A 27 10.21 1.36 11.50
N PRO A 28 10.14 0.14 12.08
CA PRO A 28 9.02 -0.76 11.89
C PRO A 28 7.71 -0.24 12.48
N SER A 29 7.76 0.79 13.34
CA SER A 29 6.62 1.44 13.97
C SER A 29 6.07 2.63 13.17
N ASN A 30 6.63 2.89 11.99
CA ASN A 30 6.15 3.95 11.11
C ASN A 30 5.08 3.43 10.14
N GLU A 31 3.81 3.66 10.47
CA GLU A 31 2.66 3.33 9.62
C GLU A 31 2.82 3.90 8.20
N ARG A 32 3.26 5.15 8.08
CA ARG A 32 3.39 5.83 6.79
C ARG A 32 4.46 5.18 5.91
N ALA A 33 5.55 4.72 6.51
CA ALA A 33 6.58 3.99 5.79
C ALA A 33 6.03 2.68 5.21
N TRP A 34 5.25 1.92 6.00
CA TRP A 34 4.58 0.70 5.54
C TRP A 34 3.54 0.98 4.44
N SER A 35 2.74 2.03 4.59
CA SER A 35 1.75 2.46 3.59
C SER A 35 2.43 2.86 2.27
N ASN A 36 3.48 3.68 2.31
CA ASN A 36 4.19 4.09 1.10
C ASN A 36 4.94 2.92 0.44
N HIS A 37 5.52 2.02 1.23
CA HIS A 37 6.11 0.78 0.72
C HIS A 37 5.07 -0.07 -0.05
N GLY A 38 3.86 -0.20 0.51
CA GLY A 38 2.76 -0.90 -0.16
C GLY A 38 2.37 -0.27 -1.48
N VAL A 39 2.26 1.06 -1.55
CA VAL A 39 1.89 1.79 -2.78
C VAL A 39 2.90 1.55 -3.89
N VAL A 40 4.19 1.66 -3.59
CA VAL A 40 5.25 1.45 -4.59
C VAL A 40 5.24 0.02 -5.11
N ILE A 41 5.06 -0.97 -4.24
CA ILE A 41 4.99 -2.38 -4.62
C ILE A 41 3.75 -2.69 -5.44
N GLN A 42 2.62 -2.04 -5.15
CA GLN A 42 1.39 -2.15 -5.92
C GLN A 42 1.55 -1.57 -7.33
N GLN A 43 2.25 -0.43 -7.47
CA GLN A 43 2.57 0.15 -8.78
C GLN A 43 3.45 -0.77 -9.64
N MET A 44 4.23 -1.66 -9.03
CA MET A 44 4.99 -2.71 -9.72
C MET A 44 4.16 -3.96 -10.04
N GLY A 45 2.85 -3.99 -9.73
CA GLY A 45 1.99 -5.14 -9.93
C GLY A 45 2.19 -6.29 -8.92
N ARG A 46 2.94 -6.06 -7.83
CA ARG A 46 3.26 -7.09 -6.82
C ARG A 46 2.23 -7.06 -5.66
N PHE A 47 0.97 -7.24 -6.00
CA PHE A 47 -0.18 -6.99 -5.12
C PHE A 47 -0.16 -7.73 -3.76
N GLU A 48 0.24 -9.00 -3.73
CA GLU A 48 0.32 -9.77 -2.47
C GLU A 48 1.36 -9.20 -1.49
N GLU A 49 2.44 -8.63 -1.99
CA GLU A 49 3.45 -7.98 -1.14
C GLU A 49 3.02 -6.58 -0.70
N ALA A 50 2.26 -5.86 -1.55
CA ALA A 50 1.62 -4.62 -1.17
C ALA A 50 0.63 -4.85 -0.02
N LEU A 51 -0.21 -5.88 -0.12
CA LEU A 51 -1.15 -6.29 0.93
C LEU A 51 -0.44 -6.59 2.26
N ARG A 52 0.73 -7.25 2.24
CA ARG A 52 1.53 -7.46 3.46
C ARG A 52 1.98 -6.13 4.09
N SER A 53 2.41 -5.19 3.25
CA SER A 53 2.86 -3.87 3.71
C SER A 53 1.72 -3.08 4.35
N TYR A 54 0.54 -3.06 3.71
CA TYR A 54 -0.63 -2.38 4.29
C TYR A 54 -1.16 -3.07 5.54
N ARG A 55 -1.09 -4.40 5.65
CA ARG A 55 -1.42 -5.12 6.89
C ARG A 55 -0.49 -4.72 8.03
N ASN A 56 0.81 -4.54 7.75
CA ASN A 56 1.75 -4.04 8.75
C ASN A 56 1.41 -2.59 9.15
N ALA A 57 1.09 -1.72 8.20
CA ALA A 57 0.60 -0.35 8.49
C ALA A 57 -0.61 -0.37 9.44
N ALA A 58 -1.62 -1.19 9.12
CA ALA A 58 -2.83 -1.36 9.94
C ALA A 58 -2.56 -2.01 11.32
N ARG A 59 -1.51 -2.84 11.44
CA ARG A 59 -1.09 -3.43 12.72
C ARG A 59 -0.38 -2.41 13.60
N VAL A 60 0.40 -1.53 12.99
CA VAL A 60 1.13 -0.47 13.68
C VAL A 60 0.17 0.57 14.22
N HIS A 61 -0.72 1.11 13.38
CA HIS A 61 -1.76 2.06 13.78
C HIS A 61 -3.14 1.61 13.27
N PRO A 62 -3.89 0.80 14.05
CA PRO A 62 -5.22 0.31 13.66
C PRO A 62 -6.29 1.39 13.56
N GLU A 63 -6.03 2.59 14.06
CA GLU A 63 -6.89 3.77 13.97
C GLU A 63 -6.71 4.58 12.68
N VAL A 64 -5.81 4.18 11.79
CA VAL A 64 -5.60 4.84 10.50
C VAL A 64 -6.48 4.22 9.42
N ALA A 65 -7.59 4.89 9.09
CA ALA A 65 -8.52 4.44 8.04
C ALA A 65 -7.85 4.26 6.67
N THR A 66 -6.83 5.07 6.35
CA THR A 66 -6.08 5.03 5.09
C THR A 66 -5.43 3.67 4.83
N SER A 67 -4.93 2.98 5.86
CA SER A 67 -4.30 1.67 5.68
C SER A 67 -5.31 0.63 5.20
N PHE A 68 -6.53 0.62 5.77
CA PHE A 68 -7.61 -0.25 5.30
C PHE A 68 -8.11 0.14 3.91
N PHE A 69 -8.20 1.42 3.60
CA PHE A 69 -8.56 1.89 2.26
C PHE A 69 -7.55 1.41 1.20
N ASN A 70 -6.25 1.52 1.48
CA ASN A 70 -5.21 1.03 0.57
C ASN A 70 -5.26 -0.49 0.40
N MET A 71 -5.53 -1.25 1.48
CA MET A 71 -5.80 -2.70 1.38
C MET A 71 -7.00 -2.98 0.48
N ALA A 72 -8.08 -2.21 0.62
CA ALA A 72 -9.29 -2.39 -0.16
C ALA A 72 -9.02 -2.19 -1.66
N LYS A 73 -8.30 -1.13 -2.03
CA LYS A 73 -7.85 -0.90 -3.42
C LYS A 73 -6.98 -2.04 -3.94
N ALA A 74 -5.99 -2.49 -3.15
CA ALA A 74 -5.15 -3.61 -3.54
C ALA A 74 -5.95 -4.91 -3.75
N TYR A 75 -6.98 -5.16 -2.94
CA TYR A 75 -7.90 -6.28 -3.14
C TYR A 75 -8.77 -6.13 -4.40
N GLN A 76 -9.19 -4.91 -4.75
CA GLN A 76 -9.89 -4.65 -6.02
C GLN A 76 -9.02 -4.95 -7.22
N ASP A 77 -7.75 -4.52 -7.21
CA ASP A 77 -6.82 -4.72 -8.32
C ASP A 77 -6.57 -6.21 -8.63
N VAL A 78 -6.66 -7.10 -7.62
CA VAL A 78 -6.55 -8.56 -7.79
C VAL A 78 -7.90 -9.27 -7.94
N GLY A 79 -9.00 -8.53 -8.10
CA GLY A 79 -10.34 -9.11 -8.28
C GLY A 79 -10.98 -9.72 -7.02
N ARG A 80 -10.38 -9.51 -5.84
CA ARG A 80 -10.90 -9.99 -4.55
C ARG A 80 -11.93 -9.03 -3.96
N VAL A 81 -13.04 -8.86 -4.68
CA VAL A 81 -14.09 -7.86 -4.38
C VAL A 81 -14.67 -7.98 -2.97
N ARG A 82 -14.88 -9.20 -2.47
CA ARG A 82 -15.42 -9.41 -1.11
C ARG A 82 -14.49 -8.88 -0.02
N ASP A 83 -13.18 -9.11 -0.18
CA ASP A 83 -12.17 -8.63 0.76
C ASP A 83 -12.04 -7.11 0.68
N ALA A 84 -12.12 -6.54 -0.53
CA ALA A 84 -12.14 -5.10 -0.71
C ALA A 84 -13.31 -4.43 0.04
N ILE A 85 -14.53 -4.95 -0.11
CA ILE A 85 -15.71 -4.44 0.60
C ILE A 85 -15.52 -4.50 2.12
N ALA A 86 -14.97 -5.60 2.63
CA ALA A 86 -14.70 -5.74 4.06
C ALA A 86 -13.73 -4.67 4.57
N MET A 87 -12.68 -4.37 3.80
CA MET A 87 -11.69 -3.36 4.15
C MET A 87 -12.23 -1.93 4.02
N PHE A 88 -13.03 -1.62 2.99
CA PHE A 88 -13.71 -0.33 2.90
C PHE A 88 -14.66 -0.10 4.08
N ARG A 89 -15.44 -1.12 4.46
CA ARG A 89 -16.28 -1.05 5.66
C ARG A 89 -15.46 -0.77 6.91
N ARG A 90 -14.29 -1.41 7.04
CA ARG A 90 -13.40 -1.17 8.19
C ARG A 90 -12.87 0.26 8.21
N ALA A 91 -12.48 0.82 7.06
CA ALA A 91 -12.04 2.21 6.95
C ALA A 91 -13.12 3.19 7.44
N VAL A 92 -14.38 2.98 7.03
CA VAL A 92 -15.52 3.80 7.47
C VAL A 92 -15.83 3.62 8.96
N ILE A 93 -15.70 2.40 9.51
CA ILE A 93 -15.87 2.19 10.96
C ILE A 93 -14.80 2.93 11.76
N VAL A 94 -13.55 2.92 11.29
CA VAL A 94 -12.43 3.60 11.94
C VAL A 94 -12.57 5.12 11.84
N LYS A 95 -13.00 5.63 10.68
CA LYS A 95 -13.29 7.04 10.46
C LYS A 95 -14.62 7.17 9.70
N PRO A 96 -15.73 7.47 10.39
CA PRO A 96 -17.06 7.58 9.77
C PRO A 96 -17.15 8.62 8.64
N ASP A 97 -16.37 9.70 8.73
CA ASP A 97 -16.29 10.78 7.73
C ASP A 97 -15.16 10.55 6.71
N PHE A 98 -14.92 9.29 6.34
CA PHE A 98 -13.91 8.91 5.34
C PHE A 98 -14.60 8.65 4.01
N TYR A 99 -14.68 9.70 3.18
CA TYR A 99 -15.28 9.72 1.85
C TYR A 99 -14.28 10.19 0.78
#